data_AF-K9RI60-F1
#
_entry.id   AF-K9RI60-F1
#
_cell.length_a   1.000
_cell.length_b   1.000
_cell.length_c   1.000
_cell.angle_alpha   90.00
_cell.angle_beta   90.00
_cell.angle_gamma   90.00
#
_symmetry.space_group_name_H-M   'P 1'
#
loop_
_entity.id
_entity.type
_entity.pdbx_description
1 polymer ?
#
loop_
_entity_poly.entity_id
_entity_poly.type
_entity_poly.pdbx_seq_one_letter_code
_entity_poly.pdbx_strand_id
1 'polypeptide(L)'
;MQVIQNCQIDPEYFEPISECADAVGMECENPGSEWPWNVISMNATAYSCGAICRVGDEMEHNHSAEELAMCKRLASEIAELAKDISWGAHSASIVAPSPFYVVANIGAEVPVKIDKKLIRRIFGGTIYPPAKILIEPLQERGEWWSYVIGGFIDDEEDNDHFLQTWRDMIAWFHKQPELHGQAFVQIGEDMLHEDENGACVFPRLALAITKAGSVVGLWNRVVEA
;
A
#
# COMPACT_ATOMS: atom_id res chain seq x y z
N MET A 1 27.65 -8.48 -5.96
CA MET A 1 26.18 -8.46 -5.86
C MET A 1 25.76 -9.80 -5.31
N GLN A 2 25.37 -9.83 -4.05
CA GLN A 2 24.82 -11.04 -3.44
C GLN A 2 23.35 -11.18 -3.88
N VAL A 3 22.95 -12.38 -4.27
CA VAL A 3 21.59 -12.66 -4.75
C VAL A 3 20.81 -13.40 -3.68
N ILE A 4 19.54 -13.03 -3.49
CA ILE A 4 18.59 -13.68 -2.60
C ILE A 4 17.55 -14.42 -3.43
N GLN A 5 17.46 -15.74 -3.22
CA GLN A 5 16.52 -16.61 -3.94
C GLN A 5 15.56 -17.42 -3.08
N ASN A 6 15.77 -17.41 -1.76
CA ASN A 6 14.98 -18.19 -0.81
C ASN A 6 14.26 -17.27 0.17
N CYS A 7 13.51 -16.30 -0.34
CA CYS A 7 12.64 -15.48 0.49
C CYS A 7 11.63 -16.39 1.21
N GLN A 8 11.40 -16.13 2.49
CA GLN A 8 10.46 -16.90 3.30
C GLN A 8 9.16 -16.12 3.42
N ILE A 9 8.05 -16.83 3.62
CA ILE A 9 6.78 -16.20 4.02
C ILE A 9 7.02 -15.40 5.29
N ASP A 10 6.51 -14.17 5.32
CA ASP A 10 6.71 -13.20 6.39
C ASP A 10 5.34 -12.71 6.90
N PRO A 11 4.77 -13.40 7.92
CA PRO A 11 3.47 -13.03 8.46
C PRO A 11 3.46 -11.65 9.11
N GLU A 12 4.58 -11.23 9.71
CA GLU A 12 4.69 -9.91 10.37
C GLU A 12 4.64 -8.79 9.31
N TYR A 13 5.28 -8.99 8.16
CA TYR A 13 5.16 -8.05 7.04
C TYR A 13 3.75 -8.01 6.44
N PHE A 14 3.00 -9.12 6.47
CA PHE A 14 1.63 -9.19 5.95
C PHE A 14 0.56 -8.68 6.92
N GLU A 15 0.84 -8.62 8.22
CA GLU A 15 -0.14 -8.26 9.27
C GLU A 15 -0.87 -6.92 8.99
N PRO A 16 -0.19 -5.82 8.59
CA PRO A 16 -0.89 -4.58 8.24
C PRO A 16 -1.85 -4.69 7.04
N ILE A 17 -1.60 -5.65 6.15
CA ILE A 17 -2.39 -5.90 4.93
C ILE A 17 -3.59 -6.83 5.24
N SER A 18 -3.45 -7.69 6.25
CA SER A 18 -4.39 -8.77 6.56
C SER A 18 -5.84 -8.30 6.76
N GLU A 19 -6.08 -7.15 7.37
CA GLU A 19 -7.45 -6.65 7.57
C GLU A 19 -8.14 -6.22 6.26
N CYS A 20 -7.40 -5.96 5.18
CA CYS A 20 -7.98 -5.76 3.86
C CYS A 20 -8.30 -7.09 3.15
N ALA A 21 -7.88 -8.22 3.74
CA ALA A 21 -8.08 -9.60 3.30
C ALA A 21 -9.03 -10.39 4.22
N ASP A 22 -9.35 -9.87 5.41
CA ASP A 22 -10.27 -10.52 6.34
C ASP A 22 -11.72 -10.49 5.81
N ALA A 23 -12.45 -11.58 6.03
CA ALA A 23 -13.86 -11.68 5.69
C ALA A 23 -14.70 -11.01 6.78
N VAL A 24 -15.32 -9.86 6.47
CA VAL A 24 -16.13 -9.14 7.45
C VAL A 24 -17.59 -9.60 7.35
N GLY A 25 -18.02 -10.42 8.33
CA GLY A 25 -19.45 -10.62 8.68
C GLY A 25 -20.31 -11.51 7.76
N MET A 26 -19.86 -11.89 6.56
CA MET A 26 -20.71 -12.55 5.55
C MET A 26 -20.09 -13.77 4.85
N GLU A 27 -19.13 -14.46 5.47
CA GLU A 27 -18.64 -15.78 4.99
C GLU A 27 -19.79 -16.77 4.69
N CYS A 28 -20.92 -16.59 5.37
CA CYS A 28 -22.14 -17.37 5.25
C CYS A 28 -22.92 -17.16 3.94
N GLU A 29 -22.79 -16.01 3.27
CA GLU A 29 -23.62 -15.67 2.10
C GLU A 29 -23.06 -16.23 0.78
N ASN A 30 -21.73 -16.40 0.69
CA ASN A 30 -21.09 -17.04 -0.46
C ASN A 30 -19.89 -17.91 -0.02
N PRO A 31 -20.14 -19.09 0.57
CA PRO A 31 -19.09 -20.00 1.00
C PRO A 31 -18.26 -20.46 -0.21
N GLY A 32 -17.03 -19.98 -0.29
CA GLY A 32 -16.09 -20.25 -1.39
C GLY A 32 -15.68 -19.01 -2.20
N SER A 33 -16.24 -17.82 -1.91
CA SER A 33 -15.71 -16.57 -2.46
C SER A 33 -14.28 -16.35 -1.97
N GLU A 34 -13.36 -16.07 -2.90
CA GLU A 34 -11.99 -15.66 -2.57
C GLU A 34 -11.94 -14.22 -2.01
N TRP A 35 -12.95 -13.41 -2.35
CA TRP A 35 -13.12 -12.06 -1.83
C TRP A 35 -14.47 -11.85 -1.15
N PRO A 36 -14.70 -12.39 0.05
CA PRO A 36 -15.95 -12.20 0.79
C PRO A 36 -15.97 -10.83 1.47
N TRP A 37 -16.45 -9.78 0.77
CA TRP A 37 -16.57 -8.43 1.33
C TRP A 37 -15.22 -7.82 1.75
N ASN A 38 -14.20 -8.07 0.94
CA ASN A 38 -12.85 -7.58 1.11
C ASN A 38 -12.23 -7.25 -0.27
N VAL A 39 -11.11 -6.54 -0.27
CA VAL A 39 -10.48 -6.05 -1.52
C VAL A 39 -9.18 -6.79 -1.84
N ILE A 40 -8.57 -7.43 -0.85
CA ILE A 40 -7.44 -8.34 -1.00
C ILE A 40 -7.94 -9.77 -0.78
N SER A 41 -7.40 -10.72 -1.55
CA SER A 41 -7.79 -12.13 -1.46
C SER A 41 -7.52 -12.68 -0.06
N MET A 42 -8.45 -13.47 0.48
CA MET A 42 -8.23 -14.19 1.75
C MET A 42 -7.08 -15.20 1.68
N ASN A 43 -6.68 -15.58 0.46
CA ASN A 43 -5.54 -16.48 0.21
C ASN A 43 -4.24 -15.72 0.00
N ALA A 44 -4.21 -14.39 0.16
CA ALA A 44 -3.01 -13.60 0.00
C ALA A 44 -1.99 -13.88 1.11
N THR A 45 -0.72 -13.83 0.75
CA THR A 45 0.41 -13.89 1.67
C THR A 45 1.53 -12.99 1.17
N ALA A 46 2.50 -12.69 2.02
CA ALA A 46 3.69 -11.94 1.63
C ALA A 46 4.98 -12.64 2.04
N TYR A 47 6.02 -12.39 1.27
CA TYR A 47 7.37 -12.88 1.50
C TYR A 47 8.27 -11.79 2.09
N SER A 48 9.40 -12.18 2.65
CA SER A 48 10.38 -11.26 3.25
C SER A 48 11.10 -10.31 2.27
N CYS A 49 10.86 -10.46 0.96
CA CYS A 49 11.21 -9.47 -0.08
C CYS A 49 10.06 -8.52 -0.44
N GLY A 50 8.94 -8.62 0.27
CA GLY A 50 7.74 -7.83 0.06
C GLY A 50 6.82 -8.34 -1.04
N ALA A 51 7.21 -9.37 -1.80
CA ALA A 51 6.34 -9.95 -2.82
C ALA A 51 5.04 -10.48 -2.21
N ILE A 52 3.91 -10.10 -2.79
CA ILE A 52 2.56 -10.55 -2.41
C ILE A 52 2.03 -11.47 -3.51
N CYS A 53 1.47 -12.61 -3.12
CA CYS A 53 0.83 -13.57 -4.02
C CYS A 53 -0.21 -14.40 -3.26
N ARG A 54 -0.83 -15.39 -3.92
CA ARG A 54 -1.65 -16.38 -3.21
C ARG A 54 -0.77 -17.44 -2.57
N VAL A 55 -1.25 -18.03 -1.48
CA VAL A 55 -0.64 -19.21 -0.87
C VAL A 55 -0.56 -20.33 -1.92
N GLY A 56 0.66 -20.81 -2.18
CA GLY A 56 0.94 -21.88 -3.14
C GLY A 56 1.30 -21.40 -4.56
N ASP A 57 1.22 -20.09 -4.85
CA ASP A 57 1.72 -19.55 -6.12
C ASP A 57 3.24 -19.74 -6.23
N GLU A 58 3.71 -20.17 -7.40
CA GLU A 58 5.13 -20.16 -7.73
C GLU A 58 5.58 -18.72 -8.01
N MET A 59 6.52 -18.23 -7.21
CA MET A 59 7.06 -16.88 -7.34
C MET A 59 8.58 -16.93 -7.59
N GLU A 60 9.04 -16.13 -8.55
CA GLU A 60 10.47 -15.90 -8.72
C GLU A 60 10.97 -14.96 -7.62
N HIS A 61 11.88 -15.47 -6.80
CA HIS A 61 12.68 -14.67 -5.88
C HIS A 61 14.09 -14.59 -6.45
N ASN A 62 14.45 -13.47 -7.05
CA ASN A 62 15.76 -13.27 -7.64
C ASN A 62 16.20 -11.83 -7.41
N HIS A 63 16.51 -11.51 -6.16
CA HIS A 63 16.69 -10.12 -5.71
C HIS A 63 18.16 -9.83 -5.40
N SER A 64 18.60 -8.59 -5.63
CA SER A 64 19.86 -8.10 -5.07
C SER A 64 19.70 -7.90 -3.56
N ALA A 65 20.66 -8.40 -2.78
CA ALA A 65 20.67 -8.21 -1.33
C ALA A 65 20.81 -6.74 -0.95
N GLU A 66 21.58 -5.98 -1.74
CA GLU A 66 21.77 -4.54 -1.56
C GLU A 66 20.47 -3.77 -1.82
N GLU A 67 19.73 -4.14 -2.87
CA GLU A 67 18.41 -3.55 -3.18
C GLU A 67 17.39 -3.85 -2.08
N LEU A 68 17.33 -5.10 -1.60
CA LEU A 68 16.44 -5.47 -0.50
C LEU A 68 16.75 -4.66 0.77
N ALA A 69 18.02 -4.55 1.14
CA ALA A 69 18.43 -3.78 2.31
C ALA A 69 18.07 -2.29 2.17
N MET A 70 18.24 -1.72 0.97
CA MET A 70 17.84 -0.34 0.67
C MET A 70 16.34 -0.15 0.77
N CYS A 71 15.53 -1.06 0.20
CA CYS A 71 14.08 -0.99 0.25
C CYS A 71 13.56 -1.03 1.69
N LYS A 72 14.09 -1.95 2.51
CA LYS A 72 13.77 -2.04 3.94
C LYS A 72 14.10 -0.74 4.67
N ARG A 73 15.31 -0.22 4.47
CA ARG A 73 15.75 1.04 5.08
C ARG A 73 14.82 2.21 4.72
N LEU A 74 14.58 2.41 3.43
CA LEU A 74 13.74 3.51 2.93
C LEU A 74 12.30 3.40 3.44
N ALA A 75 11.71 2.20 3.41
CA ALA A 75 10.36 1.96 3.94
C ALA A 75 10.27 2.24 5.45
N SER A 76 11.28 1.82 6.23
CA SER A 76 11.33 2.10 7.67
C SER A 76 11.55 3.58 7.99
N GLU A 77 12.42 4.27 7.25
CA GLU A 77 12.69 5.70 7.44
C GLU A 77 11.42 6.54 7.24
N ILE A 78 10.64 6.25 6.18
CA ILE A 78 9.40 6.97 5.92
C ILE A 78 8.28 6.59 6.89
N ALA A 79 8.22 5.33 7.35
CA ALA A 79 7.25 4.91 8.36
C ALA A 79 7.49 5.62 9.70
N GLU A 80 8.74 5.77 10.13
CA GLU A 80 9.06 6.51 11.37
C GLU A 80 8.72 8.00 11.25
N LEU A 81 8.98 8.61 10.09
CA LEU A 81 8.64 10.01 9.83
C LEU A 81 7.12 10.23 9.80
N ALA A 82 6.37 9.26 9.28
CA ALA A 82 4.92 9.34 9.07
C ALA A 82 4.08 8.70 10.19
N LYS A 83 4.70 8.24 11.29
CA LYS A 83 4.02 7.45 12.34
C LYS A 83 2.82 8.16 12.98
N ASP A 84 2.88 9.50 13.02
CA ASP A 84 1.85 10.36 13.62
C ASP A 84 0.84 10.89 12.58
N ILE A 85 0.97 10.48 11.30
CA ILE A 85 0.01 10.87 10.26
C ILE A 85 -1.25 10.04 10.41
N SER A 86 -2.39 10.70 10.58
CA SER A 86 -3.71 10.08 10.44
C SER A 86 -4.16 10.11 8.97
N TRP A 87 -4.28 8.93 8.36
CA TRP A 87 -4.71 8.76 6.96
C TRP A 87 -6.22 8.68 6.79
N GLY A 88 -6.95 8.70 7.90
CA GLY A 88 -8.38 8.44 7.96
C GLY A 88 -9.09 9.48 8.81
N ALA A 89 -9.06 10.75 8.40
CA ALA A 89 -9.77 11.82 9.11
C ALA A 89 -11.30 11.58 9.25
N HIS A 90 -11.84 10.60 8.52
CA HIS A 90 -13.21 10.10 8.65
C HIS A 90 -13.30 8.56 8.77
N SER A 91 -12.17 7.88 8.99
CA SER A 91 -12.13 6.42 9.15
C SER A 91 -12.60 6.03 10.55
N ALA A 92 -13.30 4.91 10.68
CA ALA A 92 -13.72 4.36 11.98
C ALA A 92 -12.52 3.93 12.87
N SER A 93 -11.31 3.88 12.31
CA SER A 93 -10.07 3.58 13.03
C SER A 93 -8.89 4.42 12.51
N ILE A 94 -8.08 4.94 13.43
CA ILE A 94 -6.82 5.63 13.14
C ILE A 94 -5.68 4.65 13.40
N VAL A 95 -5.04 4.20 12.33
CA VAL A 95 -3.89 3.29 12.38
C VAL A 95 -2.67 4.00 11.80
N ALA A 96 -1.53 3.83 12.48
CA ALA A 96 -0.25 4.35 12.00
C ALA A 96 0.15 3.69 10.66
N PRO A 97 0.74 4.44 9.72
CA PRO A 97 1.24 3.87 8.48
C PRO A 97 2.33 2.82 8.73
N SER A 98 2.26 1.72 8.00
CA SER A 98 3.23 0.63 8.04
C SER A 98 4.24 0.73 6.88
N PRO A 99 5.50 0.30 7.07
CA PRO A 99 6.48 0.26 5.99
C PRO A 99 6.03 -0.72 4.89
N PHE A 100 6.14 -0.30 3.64
CA PHE A 100 5.78 -1.12 2.48
C PHE A 100 6.91 -1.14 1.45
N TYR A 101 7.23 -2.31 0.92
CA TYR A 101 8.14 -2.47 -0.20
C TYR A 101 7.83 -3.74 -1.00
N VAL A 102 8.19 -3.76 -2.29
CA VAL A 102 8.21 -4.96 -3.13
C VAL A 102 9.47 -4.90 -3.98
N VAL A 103 10.42 -5.80 -3.71
CA VAL A 103 11.72 -5.79 -4.38
C VAL A 103 11.60 -6.37 -5.79
N ALA A 104 12.17 -5.68 -6.78
CA ALA A 104 12.21 -6.16 -8.14
C ALA A 104 13.14 -7.37 -8.29
N ASN A 105 12.80 -8.26 -9.22
CA ASN A 105 13.74 -9.29 -9.67
C ASN A 105 14.85 -8.66 -10.52
N ILE A 106 16.06 -9.20 -10.43
CA ILE A 106 17.20 -8.79 -11.23
C ILE A 106 16.86 -8.95 -12.70
N GLY A 107 17.00 -7.86 -13.47
CA GLY A 107 16.69 -7.84 -14.91
C GLY A 107 15.23 -7.53 -15.24
N ALA A 108 14.36 -7.32 -14.25
CA ALA A 108 13.01 -6.83 -14.49
C ALA A 108 13.02 -5.42 -15.12
N GLU A 109 11.99 -5.12 -15.90
CA GLU A 109 11.79 -3.78 -16.46
C GLU A 109 11.52 -2.75 -15.35
N VAL A 110 12.29 -1.67 -15.36
CA VAL A 110 12.13 -0.55 -14.41
C VAL A 110 10.94 0.31 -14.82
N PRO A 111 9.85 0.38 -14.03
CA PRO A 111 8.72 1.24 -14.34
C PRO A 111 9.11 2.71 -14.28
N VAL A 112 8.60 3.51 -15.22
CA VAL A 112 8.81 4.97 -15.24
C VAL A 112 7.88 5.68 -14.26
N LYS A 113 6.69 5.13 -14.03
CA LYS A 113 5.65 5.67 -13.15
C LYS A 113 4.85 4.55 -12.51
N ILE A 114 4.17 4.88 -11.42
CA ILE A 114 3.19 4.00 -10.80
C ILE A 114 1.89 4.07 -11.61
N ASP A 115 1.41 2.91 -12.05
CA ASP A 115 0.13 2.76 -12.75
C ASP A 115 -0.64 1.53 -12.27
N LYS A 116 -1.88 1.37 -12.76
CA LYS A 116 -2.77 0.28 -12.33
C LYS A 116 -2.20 -1.10 -12.61
N LYS A 117 -1.43 -1.25 -13.70
CA LYS A 117 -0.81 -2.52 -14.09
C LYS A 117 0.32 -2.86 -13.12
N LEU A 118 1.15 -1.89 -12.75
CA LEU A 118 2.17 -2.05 -11.72
C LEU A 118 1.54 -2.45 -10.37
N ILE A 119 0.50 -1.73 -9.93
CA ILE A 119 -0.17 -2.04 -8.66
C ILE A 119 -0.74 -3.47 -8.66
N ARG A 120 -1.49 -3.86 -9.69
CA ARG A 120 -1.99 -5.26 -9.76
C ARG A 120 -0.87 -6.30 -9.80
N ARG A 121 0.28 -5.98 -10.42
CA ARG A 121 1.45 -6.86 -10.48
C ARG A 121 2.12 -7.01 -9.11
N ILE A 122 2.36 -5.93 -8.36
CA ILE A 122 3.03 -6.03 -7.06
C ILE A 122 2.16 -6.72 -6.00
N PHE A 123 0.85 -6.73 -6.17
CA PHE A 123 -0.10 -7.52 -5.39
C PHE A 123 -0.29 -8.96 -5.91
N GLY A 124 0.46 -9.41 -6.92
CA GLY A 124 0.37 -10.80 -7.41
C GLY A 124 -1.04 -11.20 -7.87
N GLY A 125 -1.85 -10.25 -8.33
CA GLY A 125 -3.24 -10.50 -8.71
C GLY A 125 -4.18 -10.85 -7.55
N THR A 126 -3.85 -10.51 -6.31
CA THR A 126 -4.72 -10.72 -5.13
C THR A 126 -5.74 -9.60 -4.91
N ILE A 127 -5.64 -8.48 -5.63
CA ILE A 127 -6.66 -7.41 -5.60
C ILE A 127 -7.91 -7.89 -6.32
N TYR A 128 -9.08 -7.71 -5.68
CA TYR A 128 -10.40 -8.00 -6.28
C TYR A 128 -10.48 -7.46 -7.72
N PRO A 129 -10.75 -8.30 -8.75
CA PRO A 129 -10.60 -7.90 -10.14
C PRO A 129 -11.41 -6.66 -10.56
N PRO A 130 -12.66 -6.46 -10.08
CA PRO A 130 -13.43 -5.24 -10.33
C PRO A 130 -12.97 -4.00 -9.56
N ALA A 131 -12.14 -4.14 -8.51
CA ALA A 131 -11.76 -3.02 -7.66
C ALA A 131 -11.14 -1.86 -8.45
N LYS A 132 -11.67 -0.65 -8.24
CA LYS A 132 -11.12 0.60 -8.74
C LYS A 132 -9.76 0.84 -8.09
N ILE A 133 -8.78 1.25 -8.90
CA ILE A 133 -7.47 1.70 -8.41
C ILE A 133 -7.32 3.14 -8.89
N LEU A 134 -7.34 4.09 -7.96
CA LEU A 134 -7.04 5.50 -8.22
C LEU A 134 -5.56 5.75 -7.91
N ILE A 135 -4.90 6.48 -8.80
CA ILE A 135 -3.48 6.78 -8.70
C ILE A 135 -3.31 8.24 -9.05
N GLU A 136 -2.79 9.01 -8.11
CA GLU A 136 -2.53 10.44 -8.26
C GLU A 136 -1.07 10.75 -7.92
N PRO A 137 -0.46 11.80 -8.49
CA PRO A 137 0.86 12.24 -8.06
C PRO A 137 0.89 12.54 -6.56
N LEU A 138 2.00 12.18 -5.90
CA LEU A 138 2.19 12.48 -4.49
C LEU A 138 2.59 13.96 -4.32
N GLN A 139 1.59 14.83 -4.20
CA GLN A 139 1.72 16.29 -4.08
C GLN A 139 0.48 16.88 -3.39
N GLU A 140 0.55 18.13 -2.95
CA GLU A 140 -0.57 18.85 -2.30
C GLU A 140 -1.70 19.23 -3.29
N ARG A 141 -2.20 18.24 -4.05
CA ARG A 141 -3.25 18.37 -5.06
C ARG A 141 -3.83 17.01 -5.39
N GLY A 142 -5.11 16.99 -5.72
CA GLY A 142 -5.81 15.79 -6.18
C GLY A 142 -7.00 15.49 -5.28
N GLU A 143 -7.73 14.45 -5.63
CA GLU A 143 -8.86 13.95 -4.86
C GLU A 143 -8.40 13.47 -3.48
N TRP A 144 -7.31 12.71 -3.42
CA TRP A 144 -6.74 12.25 -2.15
C TRP A 144 -6.37 13.40 -1.20
N TRP A 145 -5.78 14.48 -1.74
CA TRP A 145 -5.35 15.63 -0.95
C TRP A 145 -6.55 16.45 -0.45
N SER A 146 -7.63 16.51 -1.23
CA SER A 146 -8.89 17.11 -0.77
C SER A 146 -9.48 16.39 0.43
N TYR A 147 -9.32 15.07 0.56
CA TYR A 147 -9.70 14.34 1.77
C TYR A 147 -8.80 14.64 2.97
N VAL A 148 -7.49 14.82 2.75
CA VAL A 148 -6.57 15.26 3.81
C VAL A 148 -6.97 16.62 4.36
N ILE A 149 -7.24 17.59 3.47
CA ILE A 149 -7.74 18.92 3.83
C ILE A 149 -9.12 18.82 4.49
N GLY A 150 -10.03 18.00 3.98
CA GLY A 150 -11.38 17.82 4.54
C GLY A 150 -11.40 17.32 5.98
N GLY A 151 -10.29 16.74 6.45
CA GLY A 151 -10.08 16.27 7.80
C GLY A 151 -9.79 17.33 8.86
N PHE A 152 -9.86 18.62 8.52
CA PHE A 152 -9.59 19.69 9.48
C PHE A 152 -10.44 19.59 10.76
N ILE A 153 -9.79 19.84 11.89
CA ILE A 153 -10.41 19.96 13.21
C ILE A 153 -10.71 21.45 13.45
N ASP A 154 -11.64 21.78 14.35
CA ASP A 154 -12.04 23.16 14.67
C ASP A 154 -10.90 24.05 15.23
N ASP A 155 -9.70 23.51 15.50
CA ASP A 155 -8.53 24.24 16.00
C ASP A 155 -7.48 24.48 14.89
N GLU A 156 -7.18 25.75 14.61
CA GLU A 156 -6.25 26.17 13.55
C GLU A 156 -4.78 25.76 13.83
N GLU A 157 -4.32 25.74 15.09
CA GLU A 157 -2.92 25.38 15.41
C GLU A 157 -2.67 23.86 15.19
N ASP A 158 -3.66 23.03 15.48
CA ASP A 158 -3.61 21.59 15.24
C ASP A 158 -3.64 21.26 13.73
N ASN A 159 -4.34 22.07 12.94
CA ASN A 159 -4.41 21.91 11.48
C ASN A 159 -3.06 22.20 10.79
N ASP A 160 -2.32 23.20 11.24
CA ASP A 160 -0.99 23.51 10.70
C ASP A 160 0.01 22.39 11.01
N HIS A 161 0.01 21.87 12.24
CA HIS A 161 0.86 20.74 12.61
C HIS A 161 0.49 19.47 11.82
N PHE A 162 -0.81 19.18 11.72
CA PHE A 162 -1.33 18.05 10.95
C PHE A 162 -0.88 18.10 9.48
N LEU A 163 -1.07 19.24 8.80
CA LEU A 163 -0.65 19.41 7.41
C LEU A 163 0.88 19.38 7.26
N GLN A 164 1.62 19.87 8.26
CA GLN A 164 3.08 19.86 8.20
C GLN A 164 3.63 18.44 8.14
N THR A 165 3.09 17.49 8.91
CA THR A 165 3.56 16.09 8.86
C THR A 165 3.32 15.47 7.47
N TRP A 166 2.18 15.77 6.82
CA TRP A 166 1.94 15.35 5.44
C TRP A 166 2.93 15.97 4.45
N ARG A 167 3.21 17.26 4.58
CA ARG A 167 4.19 17.97 3.73
C ARG A 167 5.60 17.42 3.91
N ASP A 168 5.98 17.08 5.13
CA ASP A 168 7.28 16.48 5.43
C ASP A 168 7.42 15.10 4.79
N MET A 169 6.37 14.28 4.83
CA MET A 169 6.32 12.99 4.14
C MET A 169 6.45 13.17 2.61
N ILE A 170 5.67 14.06 2.00
CA ILE A 170 5.77 14.36 0.56
C ILE A 170 7.20 14.83 0.23
N ALA A 171 7.72 15.81 0.97
CA ALA A 171 9.05 16.34 0.76
C ALA A 171 10.15 15.27 0.90
N TRP A 172 10.00 14.33 1.83
CA TRP A 172 10.93 13.20 1.97
C TRP A 172 10.98 12.37 0.69
N PHE A 173 9.84 11.98 0.13
CA PHE A 173 9.77 11.19 -1.11
C PHE A 173 10.43 11.90 -2.30
N HIS A 174 10.27 13.23 -2.41
CA HIS A 174 10.87 14.04 -3.48
C HIS A 174 12.37 14.30 -3.29
N LYS A 175 12.89 14.18 -2.07
CA LYS A 175 14.32 14.41 -1.76
C LYS A 175 15.20 13.18 -1.94
N GLN A 176 14.64 11.97 -1.99
CA GLN A 176 15.44 10.75 -2.11
C GLN A 176 16.01 10.58 -3.54
N PRO A 177 17.34 10.63 -3.73
CA PRO A 177 17.93 10.49 -5.07
C PRO A 177 17.81 9.08 -5.65
N GLU A 178 17.41 8.09 -4.85
CA GLU A 178 17.16 6.70 -5.27
C GLU A 178 15.74 6.49 -5.81
N LEU A 179 14.82 7.45 -5.60
CA LEU A 179 13.40 7.30 -5.87
C LEU A 179 12.91 8.18 -7.03
N HIS A 180 11.96 7.65 -7.80
CA HIS A 180 11.19 8.38 -8.81
C HIS A 180 9.75 7.89 -8.89
N GLY A 181 8.90 8.59 -9.65
CA GLY A 181 7.54 8.14 -9.94
C GLY A 181 6.60 8.12 -8.72
N GLN A 182 6.83 9.04 -7.77
CA GLN A 182 6.08 9.17 -6.52
C GLN A 182 4.57 9.30 -6.77
N ALA A 183 3.75 8.47 -6.11
CA ALA A 183 2.31 8.48 -6.26
C ALA A 183 1.59 8.13 -4.96
N PHE A 184 0.38 8.66 -4.82
CA PHE A 184 -0.62 8.20 -3.85
C PHE A 184 -1.58 7.22 -4.55
N VAL A 185 -1.86 6.10 -3.91
CA VAL A 185 -2.65 4.99 -4.47
C VAL A 185 -3.80 4.66 -3.53
N GLN A 186 -5.00 4.63 -4.08
CA GLN A 186 -6.21 4.17 -3.40
C GLN A 186 -6.72 2.92 -4.13
N ILE A 187 -6.90 1.83 -3.39
CA ILE A 187 -7.44 0.58 -3.90
C ILE A 187 -8.81 0.37 -3.27
N GLY A 188 -9.84 0.29 -4.11
CA GLY A 188 -11.22 0.33 -3.66
C GLY A 188 -11.65 1.71 -3.18
N GLU A 189 -12.92 2.01 -3.42
CA GLU A 189 -13.61 3.27 -3.12
C GLU A 189 -15.11 3.05 -3.40
N ASP A 190 -15.96 3.77 -2.66
CA ASP A 190 -17.40 3.96 -2.92
C ASP A 190 -18.14 2.63 -3.05
N MET A 191 -18.61 2.06 -1.92
CA MET A 191 -19.48 0.87 -1.81
C MET A 191 -19.48 0.07 -3.10
N LEU A 192 -18.37 -0.65 -3.36
CA LEU A 192 -18.25 -1.60 -4.48
C LEU A 192 -19.63 -2.23 -4.63
N HIS A 193 -20.32 -1.95 -5.76
CA HIS A 193 -21.78 -2.08 -5.91
C HIS A 193 -22.33 -3.07 -4.88
N GLU A 194 -23.13 -2.63 -3.90
CA GLU A 194 -23.55 -3.46 -2.74
C GLU A 194 -24.03 -4.87 -3.16
N ASP A 195 -24.55 -4.99 -4.38
CA ASP A 195 -24.99 -6.23 -5.00
C ASP A 195 -23.85 -7.23 -5.39
N GLU A 196 -22.58 -6.81 -5.40
CA GLU A 196 -21.42 -7.56 -5.91
C GLU A 196 -20.28 -7.79 -4.89
N ASN A 197 -19.82 -6.78 -4.12
CA ASN A 197 -18.76 -6.94 -3.08
C ASN A 197 -18.57 -5.67 -2.21
N GLY A 198 -19.39 -5.36 -1.21
CA GLY A 198 -19.26 -4.10 -0.43
C GLY A 198 -18.17 -4.09 0.65
N ALA A 199 -16.92 -4.37 0.27
CA ALA A 199 -15.78 -4.32 1.19
C ALA A 199 -15.77 -3.04 2.06
N CYS A 200 -15.38 -3.16 3.33
CA CYS A 200 -15.39 -2.04 4.28
C CYS A 200 -13.98 -1.55 4.66
N VAL A 201 -12.93 -2.24 4.21
CA VAL A 201 -11.54 -1.91 4.51
C VAL A 201 -10.74 -1.74 3.21
N PHE A 202 -10.20 -0.54 3.00
CA PHE A 202 -9.59 -0.16 1.73
C PHE A 202 -8.13 0.30 1.87
N PRO A 203 -7.19 -0.26 1.08
CA PRO A 203 -5.81 0.16 1.07
C PRO A 203 -5.60 1.61 0.63
N ARG A 204 -4.67 2.28 1.30
CA ARG A 204 -4.10 3.58 0.93
C ARG A 204 -2.58 3.47 0.96
N LEU A 205 -1.91 3.89 -0.10
CA LEU A 205 -0.45 3.79 -0.18
C LEU A 205 0.16 5.09 -0.68
N ALA A 206 1.29 5.50 -0.10
CA ALA A 206 2.19 6.50 -0.68
C ALA A 206 3.45 5.77 -1.12
N LEU A 207 3.76 5.79 -2.40
CA LEU A 207 4.75 4.91 -3.01
C LEU A 207 5.68 5.67 -3.93
N ALA A 208 6.87 5.12 -4.14
CA ALA A 208 7.80 5.50 -5.18
C ALA A 208 8.52 4.27 -5.75
N ILE A 209 9.22 4.47 -6.85
CA ILE A 209 9.95 3.43 -7.57
C ILE A 209 11.45 3.67 -7.37
N THR A 210 12.21 2.62 -7.08
CA THR A 210 13.67 2.69 -7.00
C THR A 210 14.29 2.64 -8.40
N LYS A 211 15.56 3.01 -8.53
CA LYS A 211 16.32 2.83 -9.78
C LYS A 211 16.35 1.42 -10.33
N ALA A 212 16.21 0.40 -9.48
CA ALA A 212 16.15 -1.01 -9.89
C ALA A 212 14.72 -1.48 -10.23
N GLY A 213 13.71 -0.63 -10.07
CA GLY A 213 12.31 -0.94 -10.36
C GLY A 213 11.53 -1.54 -9.19
N SER A 214 12.12 -1.60 -7.99
CA SER A 214 11.40 -1.96 -6.75
C SER A 214 10.41 -0.87 -6.39
N VAL A 215 9.36 -1.22 -5.67
CA VAL A 215 8.37 -0.28 -5.14
C VAL A 215 8.59 -0.12 -3.64
N VAL A 216 8.61 1.10 -3.12
CA VAL A 216 8.87 1.40 -1.71
C VAL A 216 7.96 2.52 -1.24
N GLY A 217 7.51 2.46 0.00
CA GLY A 217 6.80 3.55 0.64
C GLY A 217 6.04 3.12 1.88
N LEU A 218 4.79 3.56 1.96
CA LEU A 218 3.89 3.36 3.09
C LEU A 218 2.64 2.59 2.67
N TRP A 219 2.18 1.75 3.58
CA TRP A 219 0.86 1.14 3.57
C TRP A 219 0.02 1.70 4.71
N ASN A 220 -1.23 2.02 4.42
CA ASN A 220 -2.25 2.20 5.43
C ASN A 220 -3.58 1.67 4.88
N ARG A 221 -4.62 1.76 5.69
CA ARG A 221 -5.99 1.43 5.31
C ARG A 221 -6.95 2.49 5.82
N VAL A 222 -8.13 2.53 5.21
CA VAL A 222 -9.28 3.26 5.73
C VAL A 222 -10.43 2.30 5.91
N VAL A 223 -11.22 2.51 6.97
CA VAL A 223 -12.43 1.75 7.24
C VAL A 223 -13.63 2.65 6.93
N GLU A 224 -14.45 2.23 5.97
CA GLU A 224 -15.74 2.87 5.68
C GLU A 224 -16.82 2.12 6.47
N ALA A 225 -17.73 2.88 7.12
CA ALA A 225 -18.76 2.39 8.03
C ALA A 225 -20.15 2.40 7.38
#